data_AF-A0A292YRU4-F1
#
_entry.id   AF-A0A292YRU4-F1
#
_cell.length_a   1.000
_cell.length_b   1.000
_cell.length_c   1.000
_cell.angle_alpha   90.00
_cell.angle_beta   90.00
_cell.angle_gamma   90.00
#
_symmetry.space_group_name_H-M   'P 1'
#
loop_
_entity.id
_entity.type
_entity.pdbx_description
1 polymer ?
#
loop_
_entity_poly.entity_id
_entity_poly.type
_entity_poly.pdbx_seq_one_letter_code
_entity_poly.pdbx_strand_id
1 'polypeptide(L)' 'MHGKIIKKASCPICDQEVELPDDVQPGNKINCCGKEFIVTYEWGSYALE' A
#
# COMPACT_ATOMS: atom_id res chain seq x y z
N MET A 1 19.38 -14.09 5.19
CA MET A 1 18.46 -13.00 5.60
C MET A 1 17.65 -12.61 4.37
N HIS A 2 16.44 -13.14 4.20
CA HIS A 2 15.55 -12.62 3.14
C HIS A 2 15.02 -11.28 3.64
N GLY A 3 15.69 -10.19 3.25
CA GLY A 3 15.21 -8.84 3.50
C GLY A 3 13.89 -8.68 2.78
N LYS A 4 12.79 -8.87 3.51
CA LYS A 4 11.44 -8.67 2.99
C LYS A 4 11.34 -7.19 2.62
N ILE A 5 11.20 -6.91 1.32
CA ILE A 5 11.00 -5.55 0.84
C ILE A 5 9.56 -5.20 1.22
N ILE A 6 9.42 -4.50 2.34
CA ILE A 6 8.14 -4.01 2.80
C ILE A 6 7.83 -2.78 1.96
N LYS A 7 7.05 -2.98 0.88
CA LYS A 7 6.51 -1.88 0.09
C LYS A 7 5.62 -1.05 1.01
N LYS A 8 5.67 0.27 0.90
CA LYS A 8 4.89 1.16 1.77
C LYS A 8 4.00 2.06 0.94
N ALA A 9 2.79 2.29 1.42
CA ALA A 9 1.86 3.24 0.83
C ALA A 9 1.32 4.20 1.89
N SER A 10 1.07 5.43 1.49
CA SER A 10 0.40 6.40 2.36
C SER A 10 -1.11 6.25 2.24
N CYS A 11 -1.78 6.04 3.38
CA CYS A 11 -3.22 5.91 3.42
C CYS A 11 -3.89 7.29 3.54
N PRO A 12 -4.71 7.71 2.57
CA PRO A 12 -5.26 9.07 2.50
C PRO A 12 -6.32 9.38 3.56
N ILE A 13 -6.79 8.39 4.32
CA ILE A 13 -7.81 8.58 5.36
C ILE A 13 -7.24 8.83 6.75
N CYS A 14 -6.14 8.15 7.07
CA CYS A 14 -5.54 8.22 8.40
C CYS A 14 -4.15 8.84 8.38
N ASP A 15 -3.67 9.29 7.22
CA ASP A 15 -2.33 9.85 7.00
C ASP A 15 -1.21 8.94 7.56
N GLN A 16 -1.48 7.63 7.63
CA GLN A 16 -0.53 6.64 8.11
C GLN A 16 0.14 5.93 6.94
N GLU A 17 1.42 5.67 7.11
CA GLU A 17 2.21 4.82 6.21
C GLU A 17 1.89 3.36 6.53
N VAL A 18 1.29 2.64 5.58
CA VAL A 18 0.93 1.24 5.73
C VAL A 18 1.94 0.34 5.03
N GLU A 19 2.32 -0.72 5.71
CA GLU A 19 3.18 -1.77 5.18
C GLU A 19 2.34 -2.69 4.29
N LEU A 20 2.65 -2.67 3.00
CA LEU A 20 2.04 -3.56 2.02
C LEU A 20 2.80 -4.89 1.97
N PRO A 21 2.10 -5.99 1.63
CA PRO A 21 2.77 -7.26 1.35
C PRO A 21 3.74 -7.12 0.17
N ASP A 22 4.80 -7.92 0.18
CA ASP A 22 5.83 -7.93 -0.86
C ASP A 22 5.25 -8.21 -2.27
N ASP A 23 4.28 -9.12 -2.35
CA ASP A 23 3.58 -9.50 -3.57
C ASP A 23 2.46 -8.51 -3.97
N VAL A 24 2.31 -7.38 -3.27
CA VAL A 24 1.29 -6.39 -3.63
C VAL A 24 1.55 -5.84 -5.04
N GLN A 25 0.49 -5.75 -5.83
CA GLN A 25 0.49 -5.19 -7.17
C GLN A 25 -0.55 -4.06 -7.27
N PRO A 26 -0.35 -3.11 -8.20
CA PRO A 26 -1.39 -2.15 -8.54
C PRO A 26 -2.68 -2.87 -8.95
N GLY A 27 -3.82 -2.41 -8.44
CA GLY A 27 -5.12 -3.05 -8.62
C GLY A 27 -5.50 -4.03 -7.50
N ASN A 28 -4.57 -4.44 -6.63
CA ASN A 28 -4.94 -5.17 -5.43
C ASN A 28 -5.77 -4.31 -4.49
N LYS A 29 -6.72 -4.93 -3.82
CA LYS A 29 -7.50 -4.29 -2.77
C LYS A 29 -6.88 -4.58 -1.41
N ILE A 30 -6.69 -3.53 -0.61
CA ILE A 30 -6.25 -3.66 0.77
C ILE A 30 -7.22 -2.94 1.70
N ASN A 31 -7.32 -3.38 2.94
CA ASN A 31 -8.07 -2.66 3.95
C ASN A 31 -7.12 -1.74 4.73
N CYS A 32 -7.40 -0.44 4.73
CA CYS A 32 -6.72 0.52 5.58
C CYS A 32 -7.77 1.29 6.39
N CYS A 33 -7.57 1.42 7.70
CA CYS A 33 -8.40 2.27 8.56
C CYS A 33 -9.92 1.99 8.43
N GLY A 34 -10.29 0.72 8.21
CA GLY A 34 -11.67 0.25 8.09
C GLY A 34 -12.33 0.47 6.73
N LYS A 35 -11.57 0.97 5.73
CA LYS A 35 -12.02 1.11 4.35
C LYS A 35 -11.15 0.28 3.40
N GLU A 36 -11.77 -0.18 2.33
CA GLU A 36 -11.09 -0.89 1.25
C GLU A 36 -10.56 0.13 0.25
N PHE A 37 -9.27 0.02 -0.10
CA PHE A 37 -8.58 0.86 -1.07
C PHE A 37 -7.97 0.01 -2.15
N ILE A 38 -7.87 0.57 -3.35
CA ILE A 38 -7.13 -0.01 -4.44
C ILE A 38 -5.70 0.51 -4.37
N VAL A 39 -4.75 -0.41 -4.37
CA VAL A 39 -3.33 -0.08 -4.46
C VAL A 39 -3.06 0.47 -5.85
N THR A 40 -2.51 1.67 -5.93
CA THR A 40 -2.01 2.27 -7.16
C THR A 40 -0.50 2.45 -7.05
N TYR A 41 0.17 2.54 -8.20
CA TYR A 41 1.60 2.84 -8.25
C TYR A 41 1.82 3.97 -9.22
N GLU A 42 2.16 5.14 -8.68
CA GLU A 42 2.29 6.38 -9.45
C GLU A 42 3.58 7.08 -9.04
N TRP A 43 4.26 7.69 -10.02
CA TRP A 43 5.52 8.42 -9.82
C TRP A 43 6.61 7.66 -9.04
N GLY A 44 6.61 6.32 -9.10
CA GLY A 44 7.60 5.50 -8.40
C GLY A 44 7.27 5.16 -6.94
N SER A 45 6.06 5.44 -6.47
CA SER A 45 5.59 5.16 -5.11
C SER A 45 4.22 4.48 -5.11
N TYR A 46 3.94 3.68 -4.08
CA TYR A 46 2.60 3.09 -3.91
C TYR A 46 1.68 4.09 -3.22
N ALA A 47 0.45 4.20 -3.73
CA ALA A 47 -0.62 5.01 -3.17
C ALA A 47 -1.90 4.18 -3.00
N LEU A 48 -2.85 4.71 -2.25
CA LEU A 48 -4.15 4.09 -2.01
C LEU A 48 -5.24 5.03 -2.52
N GLU A 49 -6.13 4.51 -3.37
CA GLU A 49 -7.30 5.21 -3.93
C GLU A 49 -8.63 4.53 -3.55
#